data_AF-A0AAE6F8L1-F1
#
_entry.id   AF-A0AAE6F8L1-F1
#
_cell.length_a   1.000
_cell.length_b   1.000
_cell.length_c   1.000
_cell.angle_alpha   90.00
_cell.angle_beta   90.00
_cell.angle_gamma   90.00
#
_symmetry.space_group_name_H-M   'P 1'
#
loop_
_entity.id
_entity.type
_entity.pdbx_description
1 polymer ?
#
loop_
_entity_poly.entity_id
_entity_poly.type
_entity_poly.pdbx_seq_one_letter_code
_entity_poly.pdbx_strand_id
1 'polypeptide(L)' 'MEEKTIFEKRWQLASSDQRARFDKLLSSYPTIEWTYKEKKYLLWLCQLDIDTFETFESILKKIQMK' A
#
# COMPACT_ATOMS: atom_id res chain seq x y z
N MET A 1 -17.17 5.54 -7.01
CA MET A 1 -17.21 6.87 -6.37
C MET A 1 -16.95 6.76 -4.88
N GLU A 2 -17.64 5.85 -4.17
CA GLU A 2 -17.47 5.62 -2.72
C GLU A 2 -16.07 5.14 -2.30
N GLU A 3 -15.50 4.12 -2.95
CA GLU A 3 -14.16 3.59 -2.59
C GLU A 3 -13.05 4.64 -2.72
N LYS A 4 -13.17 5.56 -3.69
CA LYS A 4 -12.23 6.69 -3.83
C LYS A 4 -12.34 7.64 -2.64
N THR A 5 -13.56 8.03 -2.26
CA THR A 5 -13.79 8.89 -1.08
C THR A 5 -13.31 8.22 0.21
N ILE A 6 -13.53 6.92 0.37
CA ILE A 6 -13.03 6.17 1.53
C ILE A 6 -11.49 6.16 1.55
N PHE A 7 -10.86 5.92 0.41
CA PHE A 7 -9.40 5.97 0.30
C PHE A 7 -8.86 7.36 0.65
N GLU A 8 -9.42 8.43 0.11
CA GLU A 8 -8.99 9.81 0.38
C GLU A 8 -9.09 10.17 1.87
N LYS A 9 -10.19 9.78 2.55
CA LYS A 9 -10.33 9.96 4.00
C LYS A 9 -9.24 9.21 4.77
N ARG A 10 -8.97 7.95 4.41
CA ARG A 10 -7.90 7.15 5.05
C ARG A 10 -6.52 7.71 4.76
N TRP A 11 -6.30 8.21 3.54
CA TRP A 11 -5.06 8.86 3.14
C TRP A 11 -4.81 10.09 4.01
N GLN A 12 -5.81 10.96 4.20
CA GLN A 12 -5.70 12.14 5.06
C GLN A 12 -5.36 11.79 6.53
N LEU A 13 -5.83 10.64 7.02
CA LEU A 13 -5.55 10.17 8.39
C LEU A 13 -4.22 9.42 8.52
N ALA A 14 -3.62 8.98 7.41
CA ALA A 14 -2.35 8.24 7.43
C ALA A 14 -1.19 9.14 7.87
N SER A 15 -0.26 8.58 8.65
CA SER A 15 0.97 9.27 9.07
C SER A 15 1.90 9.52 7.89
N SER A 16 2.88 10.42 8.06
CA SER A 16 3.93 10.67 7.07
C SER A 16 4.68 9.40 6.70
N ASP A 17 5.07 8.59 7.68
CA ASP A 17 5.80 7.33 7.44
C ASP A 17 4.96 6.32 6.68
N GLN A 18 3.68 6.20 7.03
CA GLN A 18 2.75 5.31 6.35
C GLN A 18 2.58 5.70 4.88
N ARG A 19 2.47 7.01 4.59
CA ARG A 19 2.36 7.52 3.21
C ARG A 19 3.66 7.30 2.43
N ALA A 20 4.82 7.58 3.04
CA ALA A 20 6.12 7.35 2.41
C ALA A 20 6.34 5.87 2.05
N ARG A 21 5.97 4.95 2.94
CA ARG A 21 6.00 3.50 2.67
C ARG A 21 5.06 3.12 1.53
N PHE A 22 3.84 3.67 1.52
CA PHE A 22 2.87 3.42 0.47
C PHE A 22 3.37 3.90 -0.90
N ASP A 23 3.92 5.11 -0.98
CA ASP A 23 4.46 5.67 -2.22
C ASP A 23 5.66 4.85 -2.73
N LYS A 24 6.54 4.42 -1.83
CA LYS A 24 7.64 3.50 -2.15
C LYS A 24 7.11 2.17 -2.68
N LEU A 25 6.10 1.58 -2.03
CA LEU A 25 5.49 0.33 -2.45
C LEU A 25 4.90 0.45 -3.86
N LEU A 26 4.10 1.47 -4.13
CA LEU A 26 3.53 1.68 -5.47
C LEU A 26 4.62 1.86 -6.54
N SER A 27 5.69 2.57 -6.20
CA SER A 27 6.82 2.79 -7.10
C SER A 27 7.60 1.50 -7.41
N SER A 28 7.59 0.51 -6.52
CA SER A 28 8.20 -0.81 -6.73
C SER A 28 7.41 -1.67 -7.73
N TYR A 29 6.12 -1.37 -7.95
CA TYR A 29 5.23 -2.13 -8.84
C TYR A 29 4.58 -1.24 -9.91
N PRO A 30 5.37 -0.53 -10.75
CA PRO A 30 4.85 0.52 -11.63
C PRO A 30 3.96 0.01 -12.76
N THR A 31 4.03 -1.30 -13.07
CA THR A 31 3.22 -1.94 -14.12
C THR A 31 1.87 -2.46 -13.63
N ILE A 32 1.62 -2.44 -12.31
CA ILE A 32 0.37 -2.93 -11.73
C ILE A 32 -0.57 -1.75 -11.54
N GLU A 33 -1.73 -1.80 -12.19
CA GLU A 33 -2.79 -0.82 -11.97
C GLU A 33 -3.61 -1.22 -10.73
N TRP A 34 -3.45 -0.44 -9.65
CA TRP A 34 -4.17 -0.68 -8.40
C TRP A 34 -5.49 0.10 -8.36
N THR A 35 -6.58 -0.61 -8.10
CA THR A 35 -7.88 -0.01 -7.82
C THR A 35 -7.87 0.75 -6.48
N TYR A 36 -8.80 1.68 -6.27
CA TYR A 36 -8.90 2.39 -4.97
C TYR A 36 -9.14 1.43 -3.78
N LYS A 37 -9.86 0.32 -4.02
CA LYS A 37 -10.09 -0.70 -3.01
C LYS A 37 -8.79 -1.39 -2.60
N GLU A 38 -7.92 -1.71 -3.56
CA GLU A 38 -6.61 -2.32 -3.28
C GLU A 38 -5.65 -1.32 -2.67
N LYS A 39 -5.59 -0.08 -3.18
CA LYS A 39 -4.81 1.01 -2.58
C LYS A 39 -5.16 1.21 -1.12
N LYS A 40 -6.43 1.10 -0.74
CA LYS A 40 -6.88 1.13 0.65
C LYS A 40 -6.28 0.00 1.50
N TYR A 41 -6.19 -1.22 0.97
CA TYR A 41 -5.58 -2.35 1.67
C TYR A 41 -4.07 -2.19 1.78
N LEU A 42 -3.40 -1.79 0.69
CA LEU A 42 -1.97 -1.52 0.68
C LEU A 42 -1.60 -0.40 1.67
N LEU A 43 -2.38 0.68 1.71
CA LEU A 43 -2.20 1.75 2.67
C LEU A 43 -2.37 1.24 4.11
N TRP A 44 -3.35 0.39 4.37
CA TRP A 44 -3.53 -0.22 5.69
C TRP A 44 -2.34 -1.10 6.10
N LEU A 45 -1.79 -1.89 5.17
CA LEU A 45 -0.59 -2.71 5.43
C LEU A 45 0.63 -1.87 5.80
N CYS A 46 0.73 -0.64 5.27
CA CYS A 46 1.83 0.28 5.62
C CYS A 46 1.79 0.75 7.09
N GLN A 47 0.72 0.45 7.85
CA GLN A 47 0.62 0.72 9.30
C GLN A 47 1.30 -0.33 10.16
N LEU A 48 1.60 -1.50 9.60
CA LEU A 48 2.23 -2.58 10.34
C LEU A 48 3.62 -2.15 10.82
N ASP A 49 4.10 -2.83 11.87
CA ASP A 49 5.49 -2.71 12.28
C ASP A 49 6.43 -3.07 11.12
N ILE A 50 7.66 -2.58 11.21
CA ILE A 50 8.60 -2.65 10.08
C ILE A 50 8.90 -4.09 9.67
N ASP A 51 9.07 -5.00 10.63
CA ASP A 51 9.42 -6.39 10.36
C ASP A 51 8.26 -7.13 9.66
N THR A 52 7.03 -6.89 10.12
CA THR A 52 5.83 -7.46 9.48
C THR A 52 5.63 -6.90 8.08
N PHE A 53 5.82 -5.59 7.88
CA PHE A 53 5.67 -4.95 6.57
C PHE A 53 6.70 -5.48 5.56
N GLU A 54 7.98 -5.57 5.96
CA GLU A 54 9.05 -6.12 5.12
C GLU A 54 8.82 -7.59 4.75
N THR A 55 8.30 -8.38 5.71
CA THR A 55 7.91 -9.77 5.44
C THR A 55 6.83 -9.84 4.36
N PHE A 56 5.81 -8.99 4.44
CA PHE A 56 4.76 -8.93 3.42
C PHE A 56 5.32 -8.49 2.05
N GLU A 57 6.16 -7.46 2.00
CA GLU A 57 6.77 -6.97 0.76
C GLU A 57 7.63 -8.07 0.08
N SER A 58 8.39 -8.83 0.88
CA SER A 58 9.19 -9.97 0.40
C SER A 58 8.32 -11.06 -0.25
N ILE A 59 7.18 -11.39 0.36
CA ILE A 59 6.21 -12.34 -0.21
C ILE A 59 5.63 -11.81 -1.52
N LEU A 60 5.22 -10.53 -1.55
CA LEU A 60 4.59 -9.92 -2.71
C LEU A 60 5.55 -9.85 -3.91
N LYS A 61 6.81 -9.50 -3.66
CA LYS A 61 7.90 -9.55 -4.66
C LYS A 61 8.09 -10.96 -5.23
N LYS A 62 8.05 -12.00 -4.39
CA LYS A 62 8.20 -13.40 -4.84
C LYS A 62 7.02 -13.87 -5.69
N ILE A 63 5.81 -13.39 -5.41
CA ILE A 63 4.62 -13.69 -6.21
C ILE A 63 4.69 -12.99 -7.58
N GLN A 64 5.13 -11.73 -7.63
CA GLN A 64 5.28 -10.99 -8.89
C GLN A 64 6.32 -11.60 -9.84
N MET A 65 7.35 -12.27 -9.30
CA MET A 65 8.37 -12.94 -10.11
C MET A 65 7.90 -14.24 -10.78
N LYS A 66 6.66 -14.69 -10.52
CA LYS A 66 6.01 -15.80 -11.23
C LYS A 66 5.09 -15.29 -12.32
#